data_AF-A0A2E1KTG3-F1
#
_entry.id   AF-A0A2E1KTG3-F1
#
_cell.length_a   1.000
_cell.length_b   1.000
_cell.length_c   1.000
_cell.angle_alpha   90.00
_cell.angle_beta   90.00
_cell.angle_gamma   90.00
#
_symmetry.space_group_name_H-M   'P 1'
#
loop_
_entity.id
_entity.type
_entity.pdbx_description
1 polymer ?
#
loop_
_entity_poly.entity_id
_entity_poly.type
_entity_poly.pdbx_seq_one_letter_code
_entity_poly.pdbx_strand_id
1 'polypeptide(L)'
;MTLNEIPAGTFFMGSPEGEEKRENGETQHKVKIRKAFYIQTTEVTQGQWKAYKPKVANVFRLVLEVEKPLESRKPSNTKKSELP
;
A
#
# COMPACT_ATOMS: atom_id res chain seq x y z
N MET A 1 14.36 -5.39 4.80
CA MET A 1 13.15 -5.51 5.64
C MET A 1 13.57 -6.21 6.91
N THR A 2 13.22 -5.67 8.07
CA THR A 2 13.60 -6.22 9.38
C THR A 2 12.33 -6.46 10.19
N LEU A 3 12.22 -7.65 10.78
CA LEU A 3 11.16 -8.02 11.70
C LEU A 3 11.76 -8.16 13.10
N ASN A 4 11.09 -7.61 14.11
CA ASN A 4 11.44 -7.79 15.51
C ASN A 4 10.46 -8.74 16.19
N GLU A 5 10.98 -9.58 17.08
CA GLU A 5 10.18 -10.42 17.95
C GLU A 5 9.62 -9.60 19.12
N ILE A 6 8.31 -9.66 19.30
CA ILE A 6 7.62 -9.12 20.47
C ILE A 6 7.29 -10.29 21.39
N PRO A 7 7.85 -10.34 22.62
CA PRO A 7 7.63 -11.44 23.53
C PRO A 7 6.18 -11.46 24.05
N ALA A 8 5.75 -12.63 24.53
CA ALA A 8 4.50 -12.73 25.26
C ALA A 8 4.55 -11.84 26.52
N GLY A 9 3.45 -11.14 26.82
CA GLY A 9 3.45 -10.10 27.82
C GLY A 9 2.06 -9.54 28.12
N THR A 10 2.00 -8.61 29.07
CA THR A 10 0.78 -7.91 29.45
C THR A 10 1.05 -6.41 29.49
N PHE A 11 0.15 -5.62 28.92
CA PHE A 11 0.26 -4.16 28.89
C PHE A 11 -1.14 -3.53 28.97
N PHE A 12 -1.21 -2.22 29.19
CA PHE A 12 -2.45 -1.45 29.12
C PHE A 12 -2.59 -0.84 27.73
N MET A 13 -3.71 -1.10 27.07
CA MET A 13 -4.06 -0.53 25.77
C MET A 13 -5.15 0.53 25.95
N GLY A 14 -5.04 1.63 25.21
CA GLY A 14 -5.89 2.83 25.36
C GLY A 14 -5.16 3.96 26.12
N SER A 15 -5.83 5.09 26.25
CA SER A 15 -5.27 6.35 26.73
C SER A 15 -5.90 6.74 28.08
N PRO A 16 -5.13 7.23 29.07
CA PRO A 16 -5.66 7.69 30.35
C PRO A 16 -6.78 8.72 30.19
N GLU A 17 -7.65 8.84 31.19
CA GLU A 17 -8.79 9.79 31.14
C GLU A 17 -8.37 11.26 31.02
N GLY A 18 -7.17 11.60 31.48
CA GLY A 18 -6.65 12.96 31.42
C GLY A 18 -5.71 13.25 30.24
N GLU A 19 -5.54 12.33 29.29
CA GLU A 19 -4.64 12.56 28.15
C GLU A 19 -5.27 13.56 27.15
N GLU A 20 -4.50 14.57 26.75
CA GLU A 20 -4.95 15.58 25.80
C GLU A 20 -5.24 14.93 24.44
N LYS A 21 -6.36 15.31 23.79
CA LYS A 21 -6.82 14.79 22.49
C LYS A 21 -7.27 13.32 22.48
N ARG A 22 -7.49 12.72 23.65
CA ARG A 22 -8.16 11.42 23.75
C ARG A 22 -9.54 11.46 23.10
N GLU A 23 -9.88 10.41 22.36
CA GLU A 23 -11.21 10.15 21.81
C GLU A 23 -12.03 9.17 22.70
N ASN A 24 -13.35 9.16 22.50
CA ASN A 24 -14.30 8.37 23.30
C ASN A 24 -14.03 6.85 23.28
N GLY A 25 -13.32 6.34 22.28
CA GLY A 25 -13.02 4.91 22.11
C GLY A 25 -11.79 4.40 22.87
N GLU A 26 -11.00 5.27 23.50
CA GLU A 26 -9.66 4.95 23.99
C GLU A 26 -9.61 4.46 25.44
N THR A 27 -10.66 3.79 25.92
CA THR A 27 -10.73 3.33 27.33
C THR A 27 -9.61 2.36 27.65
N GLN A 28 -8.85 2.65 28.72
CA GLN A 28 -7.74 1.81 29.15
C GLN A 28 -8.22 0.44 29.64
N HIS A 29 -7.63 -0.62 29.11
CA HIS A 29 -7.88 -1.98 29.55
C HIS A 29 -6.62 -2.85 29.41
N LYS A 30 -6.53 -3.90 30.24
CA LYS A 30 -5.37 -4.78 30.29
C LYS A 30 -5.44 -5.83 29.17
N VAL A 31 -4.44 -5.86 28.32
CA VAL A 31 -4.31 -6.82 27.21
C VAL A 31 -3.17 -7.80 27.48
N LYS A 32 -3.39 -9.09 27.18
CA LYS A 32 -2.39 -10.16 27.32
C LYS A 32 -2.08 -10.79 25.97
N ILE A 33 -0.85 -10.62 25.51
CA ILE A 33 -0.30 -11.35 24.36
C ILE A 33 0.19 -12.71 24.85
N ARG A 34 -0.46 -13.79 24.37
CA ARG A 34 -0.23 -15.16 24.87
C ARG A 34 0.98 -15.85 24.25
N LYS A 35 1.36 -15.48 23.04
CA LYS A 35 2.47 -16.07 22.28
C LYS A 35 3.29 -14.95 21.68
N ALA A 36 4.61 -15.12 21.63
CA ALA A 36 5.47 -14.20 20.91
C ALA A 36 5.09 -14.17 19.42
N PHE A 37 5.28 -13.01 18.79
CA PHE A 37 5.04 -12.81 17.36
C PHE A 37 6.02 -11.80 16.79
N TYR A 38 6.17 -11.78 15.46
CA TYR A 38 7.05 -10.85 14.78
C TYR A 38 6.26 -9.67 14.17
N ILE A 39 6.83 -8.47 14.23
CA ILE A 39 6.30 -7.28 13.56
C ILE A 39 7.40 -6.52 12.84
N GLN A 40 7.07 -5.87 11.72
CA GLN A 40 8.03 -5.05 10.97
C GLN A 40 8.39 -3.80 11.78
N THR A 41 9.67 -3.43 11.78
CA THR A 41 10.17 -2.25 12.50
C THR A 41 9.83 -0.93 11.83
N THR A 42 9.33 -0.98 10.59
CA THR A 42 8.91 0.17 9.80
C THR A 42 7.57 -0.14 9.16
N GLU A 43 6.86 0.91 8.73
CA GLU A 43 5.72 0.76 7.83
C GLU A 43 6.12 0.06 6.52
N VAL A 44 5.12 -0.50 5.85
CA VAL A 44 5.29 -1.06 4.50
C VAL A 44 5.59 0.09 3.54
N THR A 45 6.72 0.00 2.85
CA THR A 45 7.13 1.00 1.86
C THR A 45 6.38 0.83 0.53
N GLN A 46 6.25 1.93 -0.22
CA GLN A 46 5.70 1.88 -1.58
C GLN A 46 6.48 0.93 -2.50
N GLY A 47 7.79 0.76 -2.28
CA GLY A 47 8.61 -0.21 -3.00
C GLY A 47 8.18 -1.65 -2.72
N GLN A 48 7.97 -2.00 -1.45
CA GLN A 48 7.45 -3.32 -1.05
C GLN A 48 6.04 -3.56 -1.60
N TRP A 49 5.14 -2.57 -1.51
CA TRP A 49 3.79 -2.70 -2.06
C TRP A 49 3.81 -2.95 -3.57
N LYS A 50 4.60 -2.17 -4.33
CA LYS A 50 4.76 -2.35 -5.79
C LYS A 50 5.35 -3.72 -6.15
N ALA A 51 6.29 -4.22 -5.35
CA ALA A 51 6.88 -5.55 -5.56
C ALA A 51 5.88 -6.68 -5.26
N TYR A 52 5.01 -6.50 -4.26
CA TYR A 52 3.93 -7.44 -3.95
C TYR A 52 2.84 -7.45 -5.02
N LYS A 53 2.51 -6.29 -5.60
CA LYS A 53 1.35 -6.14 -6.50
C LYS A 53 1.29 -7.32 -7.48
N PRO A 54 0.25 -8.17 -7.40
CA PRO A 54 0.13 -9.31 -8.29
C PRO A 54 0.13 -8.79 -9.73
N LYS A 55 0.89 -9.46 -10.59
CA LYS A 55 0.82 -9.19 -12.04
C LYS A 55 -0.59 -9.55 -12.50
N VAL A 56 -1.46 -8.56 -12.55
CA VAL A 56 -2.71 -8.70 -13.28
C VAL A 56 -2.33 -8.88 -14.75
N ALA A 57 -2.52 -10.08 -15.28
CA ALA A 57 -2.57 -10.29 -16.71
C ALA A 57 -3.81 -9.56 -17.23
N ASN A 58 -3.62 -8.29 -17.57
CA ASN A 58 -4.25 -7.60 -18.68
C ASN A 58 -5.76 -7.87 -18.92
N VAL A 59 -6.63 -7.37 -18.04
CA VAL A 59 -8.05 -7.11 -18.41
C VAL A 59 -8.50 -5.69 -18.02
N PHE A 60 -7.94 -5.10 -16.95
CA PHE A 60 -8.30 -3.75 -16.49
C PHE A 60 -7.46 -2.60 -17.08
N ARG A 61 -6.59 -2.87 -18.06
CA ARG A 61 -5.77 -1.82 -18.70
C ARG A 61 -6.49 -1.07 -19.82
N LEU A 62 -7.69 -1.52 -20.22
CA LEU A 62 -8.45 -0.89 -21.31
C LEU A 62 -9.21 0.38 -20.88
N VAL A 63 -9.44 0.61 -19.58
CA VAL A 63 -10.31 1.72 -19.12
C VAL A 63 -9.54 3.02 -18.84
N LEU A 64 -8.25 2.97 -18.51
CA LEU A 64 -7.47 4.18 -18.17
C LEU A 64 -6.74 4.84 -19.36
N GLU A 65 -6.78 4.24 -20.55
CA GLU A 65 -6.10 4.77 -21.75
C GLU A 65 -7.04 5.63 -22.64
N VAL A 66 -8.33 5.71 -22.30
CA VAL A 66 -9.35 6.45 -23.08
C VAL A 66 -9.40 7.95 -22.73
N GLU A 67 -8.83 8.39 -21.61
CA GLU A 67 -8.86 9.81 -21.17
C GLU A 67 -7.63 10.64 -21.58
N LYS A 68 -6.85 10.23 -22.58
CA LYS A 68 -5.82 11.11 -23.16
C LYS A 68 -6.40 11.92 -24.32
N PRO A 69 -6.29 13.26 -24.33
CA PRO A 69 -6.79 14.11 -25.42
C PRO A 69 -6.20 13.73 -26.78
N LEU A 70 -7.05 13.80 -27.81
CA LEU A 70 -6.77 13.44 -29.20
C LEU A 70 -5.56 14.19 -29.81
N GLU A 71 -5.25 15.40 -29.34
CA GLU A 71 -4.20 16.28 -29.89
C GLU A 71 -2.76 15.72 -29.84
N SER A 72 -2.46 14.70 -29.03
CA SER A 72 -1.12 14.10 -28.98
C SER A 72 -0.88 13.00 -30.02
N ARG A 73 -1.91 12.59 -30.77
CA ARG A 73 -1.83 11.54 -31.78
C ARG A 73 -1.60 12.12 -33.17
N LYS A 74 -0.39 12.64 -33.46
CA LYS A 74 0.03 12.83 -34.85
C LYS A 74 0.52 11.50 -35.43
N PRO A 75 -0.05 10.98 -36.54
CA PRO A 75 0.45 9.77 -37.16
C PRO A 75 1.80 10.04 -37.85
N SER A 76 2.82 9.23 -37.52
CA SER A 76 4.03 9.13 -38.34
C SER A 76 3.63 8.60 -39.72
N ASN A 77 3.85 9.39 -40.77
CA ASN A 77 3.51 9.01 -42.13
C ASN A 77 4.19 7.70 -42.53
N THR A 78 3.36 6.73 -42.90
CA THR A 78 3.72 5.42 -43.43
C THR A 78 4.43 5.54 -44.79
N LYS A 79 5.47 4.74 -44.98
CA LYS A 79 6.11 4.48 -46.29
C LYS A 79 5.09 4.08 -47.37
N LYS A 80 5.28 4.59 -48.59
CA LYS A 80 5.04 4.01 -49.95
C LYS A 80 5.28 5.19 -50.92
N SER A 81 6.18 5.16 -51.90
CA SER A 81 6.35 4.31 -53.09
C SER A 81 7.75 4.67 -53.67
N GLU A 82 8.46 3.98 -54.56
CA GLU A 82 8.22 2.97 -55.59
C GLU A 82 9.61 2.43 -56.00
N LEU A 83 9.73 1.13 -56.33
CA LEU A 83 10.76 0.62 -57.24
C LEU A 83 10.29 0.93 -58.68
N PRO A 84 11.18 1.18 -59.65
CA PRO A 84 12.21 0.23 -60.10
C PRO A 84 13.67 0.62 -59.81
#